data_AF-A0A0V0GJS8-F1
#
_entry.id   AF-A0A0V0GJS8-F1
#
_cell.length_a   1.000
_cell.length_b   1.000
_cell.length_c   1.000
_cell.angle_alpha   90.00
_cell.angle_beta   90.00
_cell.angle_gamma   90.00
#
_symmetry.space_group_name_H-M   'P 1'
#
loop_
_entity.id
_entity.type
_entity.pdbx_description
1 polymer ?
#
loop_
_entity_poly.entity_id
_entity_poly.type
_entity_poly.pdbx_seq_one_letter_code
_entity_poly.pdbx_strand_id
1 'polypeptide(L)'
;MVSLKGLLFSASILCFLSFSSLGFASFTPIDCFLISCGGNKSIQVEDGRVFESDFGDSDVVLSTNSLITVSNNENGLFSELHNSARLFTKSSVYTISTKQIGRHWL
;
A
#
# COMPACT_ATOMS: atom_id res chain seq x y z
N MET A 1 58.08 1.20 -1.78
CA MET A 1 57.56 -0.07 -2.33
C MET A 1 56.34 -0.46 -1.51
N VAL A 2 55.14 -0.25 -2.05
CA VAL A 2 53.90 -0.53 -1.31
C VAL A 2 53.65 -2.04 -1.32
N SER A 3 53.40 -2.65 -0.17
CA SER A 3 53.20 -4.11 -0.06
C SER A 3 51.90 -4.52 -0.77
N LEU A 4 51.94 -5.57 -1.60
CA LEU A 4 50.77 -6.12 -2.31
C LEU A 4 49.60 -6.40 -1.35
N LYS A 5 49.88 -6.81 -0.11
CA LYS A 5 48.88 -7.03 0.94
C LYS A 5 48.16 -5.74 1.34
N GLY A 6 48.88 -4.62 1.38
CA GLY A 6 48.30 -3.29 1.67
C GLY A 6 47.44 -2.78 0.52
N LEU A 7 47.83 -3.07 -0.73
CA LEU A 7 47.03 -2.73 -1.91
C LEU A 7 45.71 -3.53 -1.95
N LEU A 8 45.77 -4.83 -1.66
CA LEU A 8 44.59 -5.70 -1.59
C LEU A 8 43.65 -5.30 -0.44
N PHE A 9 44.20 -4.93 0.71
CA PHE A 9 43.41 -4.46 1.85
C PHE A 9 42.71 -3.12 1.55
N SER A 10 43.42 -2.17 0.95
CA SER A 10 42.86 -0.89 0.52
C SER A 10 41.77 -1.06 -0.54
N ALA A 11 41.99 -1.93 -1.53
CA ALA A 11 41.01 -2.24 -2.56
C ALA A 11 39.74 -2.88 -1.97
N SER A 12 39.88 -3.77 -0.98
CA SER A 12 38.75 -4.39 -0.29
C SER A 12 37.90 -3.36 0.46
N ILE A 13 38.53 -2.45 1.20
CA ILE A 13 37.83 -1.34 1.90
C ILE A 13 37.10 -0.43 0.89
N LEU A 14 37.74 -0.09 -0.23
CA LEU A 14 37.12 0.72 -1.27
C LEU A 14 35.88 0.03 -1.87
N CYS A 15 35.94 -1.28 -2.12
CA CYS A 15 34.81 -2.07 -2.60
C CYS A 15 33.64 -2.10 -1.60
N PHE A 16 33.91 -2.30 -0.31
CA PHE A 16 32.87 -2.29 0.73
C PHE A 16 32.18 -0.91 0.84
N LEU A 17 32.95 0.17 0.79
CA LEU A 17 32.40 1.53 0.79
C LEU A 17 31.57 1.83 -0.46
N SER A 18 31.99 1.30 -1.62
CA SER A 18 31.24 1.42 -2.87
C SER A 18 29.89 0.67 -2.81
N PHE A 19 29.86 -0.52 -2.21
CA PHE A 19 28.62 -1.30 -2.01
C PHE A 19 27.64 -0.63 -1.04
N SER A 20 28.16 0.09 -0.05
CA SER A 20 27.36 0.84 0.92
C SER A 20 26.57 1.99 0.30
N SER A 21 27.00 2.47 -0.87
CA SER A 21 26.37 3.56 -1.61
C SER A 21 25.29 3.13 -2.61
N LEU A 22 24.99 1.82 -2.72
CA LEU A 22 23.78 1.38 -3.42
C LEU A 22 22.57 1.75 -2.55
N GLY A 23 22.12 2.99 -2.69
CA GLY A 23 20.91 3.48 -2.04
C GLY A 23 19.71 2.66 -2.50
N PHE A 24 18.93 2.13 -1.55
CA PHE A 24 17.60 1.64 -1.84
C PHE A 24 16.76 2.83 -2.28
N ALA A 25 16.34 2.88 -3.55
CA ALA A 25 15.40 3.88 -4.00
C ALA A 25 14.05 3.63 -3.29
N SER A 26 13.68 4.52 -2.38
CA SER A 26 12.35 4.51 -1.76
C SER A 26 11.41 5.34 -2.64
N PHE A 27 10.22 4.80 -2.88
CA PHE A 27 9.17 5.48 -3.62
C PHE A 27 7.94 5.66 -2.71
N THR A 28 7.50 6.90 -2.56
CA THR A 28 6.25 7.24 -1.87
C THR A 28 5.27 7.77 -2.90
N PRO A 29 4.18 7.05 -3.21
CA PRO A 29 3.22 7.50 -4.19
C PRO A 29 2.47 8.75 -3.71
N ILE A 30 2.21 9.69 -4.63
CA ILE A 30 1.40 10.90 -4.35
C ILE A 30 -0.07 10.50 -4.14
N ASP A 31 -0.54 9.53 -4.91
CA ASP A 31 -1.87 8.94 -4.83
C ASP A 31 -1.77 7.54 -4.19
N CYS A 32 -2.32 7.38 -2.98
CA CYS A 32 -2.34 6.10 -2.27
C CYS A 32 -3.70 5.92 -1.59
N PHE A 33 -4.60 5.20 -2.24
CA PHE A 33 -5.95 4.93 -1.75
C PHE A 33 -6.03 3.49 -1.28
N LEU A 34 -6.16 3.30 0.03
CA LEU A 34 -6.34 2.01 0.66
C LEU A 34 -7.78 1.93 1.12
N ILE A 35 -8.58 1.10 0.45
CA ILE A 35 -10.04 1.10 0.62
C ILE A 35 -10.51 -0.21 1.23
N SER A 36 -11.27 -0.12 2.31
CA SER A 36 -12.01 -1.22 2.93
C SER A 36 -13.46 -1.21 2.42
N CYS A 37 -13.77 -2.16 1.54
CA CYS A 37 -15.09 -2.24 0.92
C CYS A 37 -16.13 -2.77 1.90
N GLY A 38 -17.19 -2.00 2.14
CA GLY A 38 -18.28 -2.39 3.05
C GLY A 38 -17.96 -2.21 4.53
N GLY A 39 -16.75 -1.73 4.86
CA GLY A 39 -16.41 -1.30 6.21
C GLY A 39 -17.13 0.00 6.59
N ASN A 40 -17.21 0.28 7.88
CA ASN A 40 -17.78 1.52 8.43
C ASN A 40 -16.76 2.35 9.24
N LYS A 41 -15.50 1.87 9.29
CA LYS A 41 -14.39 2.47 10.01
C LYS A 41 -13.08 2.13 9.30
N SER A 42 -12.05 2.90 9.57
CA SER A 42 -10.70 2.61 9.10
C SER A 42 -10.15 1.35 9.77
N ILE A 43 -9.39 0.55 9.03
CA ILE A 43 -8.78 -0.70 9.51
C ILE A 43 -7.27 -0.58 9.34
N GLN A 44 -6.54 -0.67 10.45
CA GLN A 44 -5.08 -0.77 10.41
C GLN A 44 -4.67 -2.25 10.42
N VAL A 45 -3.88 -2.67 9.44
CA VAL A 45 -3.34 -4.04 9.36
C VAL A 45 -1.94 -4.11 9.99
N GLU A 46 -1.44 -5.32 10.20
CA GLU A 46 -0.19 -5.60 10.94
C GLU A 46 1.04 -4.88 10.36
N ASP A 47 1.09 -4.69 9.04
CA ASP A 47 2.18 -3.98 8.35
C ASP A 47 2.10 -2.44 8.44
N GLY A 48 1.11 -1.91 9.18
CA GLY A 48 0.94 -0.48 9.45
C GLY A 48 0.12 0.28 8.41
N ARG A 49 -0.32 -0.36 7.32
CA ARG A 49 -1.25 0.26 6.37
C ARG A 49 -2.61 0.49 7.01
N VAL A 50 -3.23 1.62 6.69
CA VAL A 50 -4.57 1.99 7.13
C VAL A 50 -5.49 2.03 5.92
N PHE A 51 -6.54 1.22 5.95
CA PHE A 51 -7.56 1.14 4.90
C PHE A 51 -8.80 1.91 5.36
N GLU A 52 -9.17 2.94 4.60
CA GLU A 52 -10.33 3.78 4.87
C GLU A 52 -11.62 3.14 4.34
N SER A 53 -12.74 3.47 4.97
CA SER A 53 -14.07 3.02 4.53
C SER A 53 -14.36 3.51 3.10
N ASP A 54 -14.89 2.63 2.25
CA ASP A 54 -15.37 2.98 0.89
C ASP A 54 -16.64 3.86 0.88
N PHE A 55 -17.08 4.29 2.06
CA PHE A 55 -18.17 5.21 2.28
C PHE A 55 -17.69 6.45 3.05
N GLY A 56 -18.02 7.63 2.53
CA GLY A 56 -17.75 8.92 3.18
C GLY A 56 -16.40 9.57 2.83
N ASP A 57 -15.59 8.94 1.98
CA ASP A 57 -14.36 9.51 1.44
C ASP A 57 -14.69 10.54 0.33
N SER A 58 -14.02 11.70 0.34
CA SER A 58 -14.25 12.77 -0.66
C SER A 58 -13.58 12.48 -2.00
N ASP A 59 -12.46 11.76 -1.98
CA ASP A 59 -11.67 11.42 -3.15
C ASP A 59 -12.14 10.10 -3.77
N VAL A 60 -12.79 9.22 -3.01
CA VAL A 60 -13.36 7.94 -3.47
C VAL A 60 -14.89 7.97 -3.38
N VAL A 61 -15.54 8.12 -4.54
CA VAL A 61 -17.01 8.21 -4.65
C VAL A 61 -17.57 6.96 -5.31
N LEU A 62 -18.58 6.35 -4.67
CA LEU A 62 -19.34 5.24 -5.23
C LEU A 62 -20.65 5.74 -5.86
N SER A 63 -20.87 5.45 -7.14
CA SER A 63 -22.00 5.97 -7.95
C SER A 63 -23.39 5.56 -7.45
N THR A 64 -23.46 4.48 -6.68
CA THR A 64 -24.68 4.00 -6.05
C THR A 64 -24.44 3.96 -4.56
N ASN A 65 -25.35 4.49 -3.74
CA ASN A 65 -25.39 4.15 -2.33
C ASN A 65 -25.82 2.68 -2.19
N SER A 66 -24.91 1.74 -2.50
CA SER A 66 -25.12 0.35 -2.16
C SER A 66 -25.05 0.26 -0.64
N LEU A 67 -26.21 0.11 -0.03
CA LEU A 67 -26.37 -0.04 1.41
C LEU A 67 -26.10 -1.49 1.87
N ILE A 68 -25.85 -2.41 0.93
CA ILE A 68 -25.65 -3.81 1.27
C ILE A 68 -24.18 -4.05 1.58
N THR A 69 -23.90 -4.17 2.87
CA THR A 69 -22.63 -4.62 3.41
C THR A 69 -22.82 -5.98 4.05
N VAL A 70 -21.89 -6.90 3.80
CA VAL A 70 -21.83 -8.17 4.51
C VAL A 70 -20.61 -8.17 5.41
N SER A 71 -20.73 -8.78 6.58
CA SER A 71 -19.61 -8.97 7.49
C SER A 71 -19.53 -10.41 7.99
N ASN A 72 -18.34 -11.01 7.97
CA ASN A 72 -18.06 -12.29 8.58
C ASN A 72 -16.99 -12.13 9.66
N ASN A 73 -17.31 -12.55 10.89
CA ASN A 73 -16.41 -12.47 12.03
C ASN A 73 -15.90 -13.88 12.43
N GLU A 74 -15.70 -14.78 11.47
CA GLU A 74 -15.07 -16.07 11.75
C GLU A 74 -13.64 -15.86 12.25
N ASN A 75 -13.50 -15.91 13.57
CA ASN A 75 -12.29 -15.55 14.30
C ASN A 75 -11.11 -16.43 13.88
N GLY A 76 -10.04 -15.79 13.36
CA GLY A 76 -8.69 -16.36 13.31
C GLY A 76 -8.18 -16.83 11.95
N LEU A 77 -9.02 -16.83 10.90
CA LEU A 77 -8.57 -17.24 9.54
C LEU A 77 -8.13 -16.07 8.66
N PHE A 78 -8.71 -14.88 8.84
CA PHE A 78 -8.49 -13.73 7.96
C PHE A 78 -8.22 -12.44 8.74
N SER A 79 -7.47 -11.52 8.11
CA SER A 79 -7.30 -10.15 8.61
C SER A 79 -8.65 -9.44 8.70
N GLU A 80 -8.82 -8.54 9.68
CA GLU A 80 -10.03 -7.72 9.86
C GLU A 80 -10.46 -7.01 8.56
N LEU A 81 -9.51 -6.67 7.69
CA LEU A 81 -9.76 -6.08 6.37
C LEU A 81 -10.67 -6.93 5.46
N HIS A 82 -10.60 -8.25 5.58
CA HIS A 82 -11.34 -9.20 4.74
C HIS A 82 -12.68 -9.62 5.35
N ASN A 83 -13.01 -9.10 6.54
CA ASN A 83 -14.24 -9.46 7.22
C ASN A 83 -15.45 -8.74 6.63
N SER A 84 -15.28 -7.68 5.82
CA SER A 84 -16.39 -6.96 5.19
C SER A 84 -16.31 -6.98 3.66
N ALA A 85 -17.47 -6.87 3.02
CA ALA A 85 -17.56 -6.62 1.58
C ALA A 85 -18.76 -5.73 1.23
N ARG A 86 -18.59 -4.94 0.17
CA ARG A 86 -19.66 -4.19 -0.50
C ARG A 86 -20.30 -5.08 -1.57
N LEU A 87 -21.62 -5.30 -1.48
CA LEU A 87 -22.34 -6.08 -2.48
C LEU A 87 -23.03 -5.18 -3.49
N PHE A 88 -22.97 -5.54 -4.78
CA PHE A 88 -23.68 -4.82 -5.85
C PHE A 88 -24.69 -5.73 -6.53
N THR A 89 -25.98 -5.39 -6.45
CA THR A 89 -27.06 -6.09 -7.16
C THR A 89 -27.36 -5.49 -8.53
N LYS A 90 -26.71 -4.36 -8.85
CA LYS A 90 -26.77 -3.63 -10.12
C LYS A 90 -25.36 -3.15 -10.46
N SER A 91 -25.16 -2.68 -11.68
CA SER A 91 -23.90 -2.03 -12.08
C SER A 91 -23.60 -0.82 -11.19
N SER A 92 -22.36 -0.76 -10.71
CA SER A 92 -21.85 0.29 -9.81
C SER A 92 -20.47 0.74 -10.27
N VAL A 93 -20.11 1.99 -9.98
CA VAL A 93 -18.86 2.62 -10.40
C VAL A 93 -18.19 3.27 -9.20
N TYR A 94 -16.93 2.92 -8.93
CA TYR A 94 -16.06 3.73 -8.09
C TYR A 94 -15.40 4.81 -8.96
N THR A 95 -15.42 6.04 -8.48
CA THR A 95 -14.72 7.19 -9.05
C THR A 95 -13.66 7.62 -8.06
N ILE A 96 -12.39 7.61 -8.47
CA ILE A 96 -11.25 8.01 -7.63
C ILE A 96 -10.66 9.29 -8.19
N SER A 97 -10.62 10.34 -7.37
CA SER A 97 -10.04 11.64 -7.70
C SER A 97 -8.53 11.61 -7.44
N THR A 98 -7.75 11.41 -8.50
CA THR A 98 -6.27 11.38 -8.42
C THR A 98 -5.69 12.79 -8.45
N LYS A 99 -4.59 13.00 -7.70
CA LYS A 99 -3.85 14.27 -7.62
C LYS A 99 -2.83 14.41 -8.73
N GLN A 100 -2.32 13.30 -9.26
CA GLN A 100 -1.32 13.30 -10.31
C GLN A 100 -1.80 12.53 -11.54
N ILE A 101 -1.64 13.12 -12.73
CA ILE A 101 -1.80 12.41 -14.00
C ILE A 101 -0.61 11.45 -14.17
N GLY A 102 -0.90 10.18 -14.40
CA GLY A 102 0.15 9.18 -14.58
C GLY A 102 -0.36 7.76 -14.60
N ARG A 103 0.57 6.83 -14.36
CA ARG A 103 0.26 5.41 -14.17
C ARG A 103 0.01 5.14 -12.69
N HIS A 104 -1.10 4.50 -12.39
CA HIS A 104 -1.46 4.04 -11.05
C HIS A 104 -1.53 2.52 -11.04
N TRP A 105 -1.27 1.93 -9.87
CA TRP A 105 -1.50 0.51 -9.62
C TRP A 105 -2.89 0.33 -9.00
N LEU A 106 -3.66 -0.62 -9.52
CA LEU A 106 -4.96 -1.02 -9.01
C LEU A 106 -4.92 -2.50 -8.66
#